data_AF-A0A445A6E0-F1
#
_entry.id   AF-A0A445A6E0-F1
#
_cell.length_a   1.000
_cell.length_b   1.000
_cell.length_c   1.000
_cell.angle_alpha   90.00
_cell.angle_beta   90.00
_cell.angle_gamma   90.00
#
_symmetry.space_group_name_H-M   'P 1'
#
loop_
_entity.id
_entity.type
_entity.pdbx_description
1 polymer ?
#
loop_
_entity_poly.entity_id
_entity_poly.type
_entity_poly.pdbx_seq_one_letter_code
_entity_poly.pdbx_strand_id
1 'polypeptide(L)'
;MRKKKQKSVAETDTVQDLDSVIQDHTLFFDKLIELIPAKFYLPDDKDKPWFQGLSKAKKAEAKRETKENIKKSRRERLDPENPPAATLDLLKQNLGSKEKAKKDAAETSNELVFGHVKLTDGEMQNKKRRLSKHKELERAKKLEEEKNDPEKGEAAAKKQLWKAAMDRASGIKVHDDPKLLEKSIRKEKKKQQKNAEKWKERIQTRDQLKAEKQQKRSNNISERIHHQKMRKIAKREKKLLRPGFEGRKEGFITEGSS
;
A
#
# COMPACT_ATOMS: atom_id res chain seq x y z
N MET A 1 -82.17 -40.74 -6.13
CA MET A 1 -81.15 -39.68 -6.35
C MET A 1 -80.44 -39.41 -5.04
N ARG A 2 -79.11 -39.51 -5.00
CA ARG A 2 -78.16 -38.70 -4.19
C ARG A 2 -76.80 -39.41 -4.14
N LYS A 3 -75.86 -38.97 -4.98
CA LYS A 3 -74.43 -39.27 -4.80
C LYS A 3 -73.85 -38.22 -3.85
N LYS A 4 -73.33 -38.65 -2.70
CA LYS A 4 -72.68 -37.80 -1.70
C LYS A 4 -71.23 -37.56 -2.16
N LYS A 5 -70.90 -36.32 -2.50
CA LYS A 5 -69.57 -35.89 -2.95
C LYS A 5 -68.71 -35.61 -1.71
N GLN A 6 -67.66 -36.40 -1.50
CA GLN A 6 -66.65 -36.12 -0.49
C GLN A 6 -65.74 -34.98 -0.99
N LYS A 7 -65.50 -34.00 -0.11
CA LYS A 7 -64.70 -32.80 -0.33
C LYS A 7 -63.32 -33.05 0.31
N SER A 8 -62.25 -32.94 -0.48
CA SER A 8 -60.87 -33.07 -0.03
C SER A 8 -60.46 -31.86 0.81
N VAL A 9 -60.00 -32.10 2.03
CA VAL A 9 -59.61 -31.09 3.03
C VAL A 9 -58.07 -31.01 3.20
N ALA A 10 -57.30 -31.79 2.43
CA ALA A 10 -55.88 -32.02 2.73
C ALA A 10 -54.87 -31.12 1.98
N GLU A 11 -55.31 -30.16 1.16
CA GLU A 11 -54.38 -29.34 0.34
C GLU A 11 -54.05 -27.96 0.95
N THR A 12 -54.74 -27.52 2.01
CA THR A 12 -54.54 -26.18 2.59
C THR A 12 -53.39 -26.11 3.60
N ASP A 13 -53.04 -27.23 4.23
CA ASP A 13 -52.14 -27.23 5.39
C ASP A 13 -50.66 -27.29 4.96
N THR A 14 -50.36 -27.88 3.80
CA THR A 14 -48.99 -27.94 3.24
C THR A 14 -48.57 -26.62 2.59
N VAL A 15 -49.52 -25.84 2.10
CA VAL A 15 -49.27 -24.51 1.50
C VAL A 15 -48.92 -23.49 2.59
N GLN A 16 -49.60 -23.56 3.74
CA GLN A 16 -49.28 -22.72 4.90
C GLN A 16 -47.88 -23.00 5.46
N ASP A 17 -47.45 -24.25 5.44
CA ASP A 17 -46.12 -24.65 5.91
C ASP A 17 -44.99 -24.12 5.01
N LEU A 18 -45.20 -24.12 3.69
CA LEU A 18 -44.26 -23.51 2.74
C LEU A 18 -44.20 -21.99 2.86
N ASP A 19 -45.34 -21.34 3.04
CA ASP A 19 -45.39 -19.88 3.24
C ASP A 19 -44.66 -19.47 4.54
N SER A 20 -44.72 -20.32 5.57
CA SER A 20 -44.00 -20.15 6.84
C SER A 20 -42.49 -20.26 6.63
N VAL A 21 -42.05 -21.30 5.91
CA VAL A 21 -40.62 -21.51 5.57
C VAL A 21 -40.10 -20.37 4.70
N ILE A 22 -40.89 -19.89 3.75
CA ILE A 22 -40.52 -18.73 2.92
C ILE A 22 -40.40 -17.48 3.79
N GLN A 23 -41.33 -17.24 4.71
CA GLN A 23 -41.22 -16.12 5.66
C GLN A 23 -39.96 -16.21 6.52
N ASP A 24 -39.66 -17.37 7.10
CA ASP A 24 -38.45 -17.57 7.90
C ASP A 24 -37.17 -17.32 7.09
N HIS A 25 -37.16 -17.78 5.83
CA HIS A 25 -36.05 -17.54 4.92
C HIS A 25 -35.93 -16.05 4.56
N THR A 26 -37.04 -15.33 4.33
CA THR A 26 -36.99 -13.87 4.09
C THR A 26 -36.42 -13.11 5.28
N LEU A 27 -36.86 -13.44 6.50
CA LEU A 27 -36.35 -12.84 7.73
C LEU A 27 -34.87 -13.17 7.96
N PHE A 28 -34.44 -14.38 7.59
CA PHE A 28 -33.03 -14.79 7.65
C PHE A 28 -32.16 -13.99 6.67
N PHE A 29 -32.60 -13.84 5.42
CA PHE A 29 -31.84 -13.09 4.41
C PHE A 29 -31.81 -11.59 4.72
N ASP A 30 -32.89 -11.01 5.24
CA ASP A 30 -32.92 -9.61 5.65
C ASP A 30 -31.93 -9.34 6.79
N LYS A 31 -31.90 -10.19 7.83
CA LYS A 31 -30.89 -10.11 8.89
C LYS A 31 -29.47 -10.26 8.34
N LEU A 32 -29.24 -11.17 7.39
CA LEU A 32 -27.94 -11.36 6.76
C LEU A 32 -27.47 -10.11 6.00
N ILE A 33 -28.39 -9.44 5.29
CA ILE A 33 -28.09 -8.18 4.60
C ILE A 33 -27.75 -7.08 5.62
N GLU A 34 -28.47 -7.00 6.74
CA GLU A 34 -28.18 -6.02 7.82
C GLU A 34 -26.82 -6.24 8.49
N LEU A 35 -26.33 -7.48 8.56
CA LEU A 35 -24.99 -7.79 9.08
C LEU A 35 -23.87 -7.22 8.21
N ILE A 36 -24.14 -6.97 6.93
CA ILE A 36 -23.16 -6.39 6.01
C ILE A 36 -23.31 -4.86 6.07
N PRO A 37 -22.26 -4.13 6.48
CA PRO A 37 -22.36 -2.68 6.59
C PRO A 37 -22.83 -2.04 5.28
N ALA A 38 -23.77 -1.09 5.38
CA ALA A 38 -24.36 -0.39 4.23
C ALA A 38 -23.32 0.23 3.28
N LYS A 39 -22.12 0.53 3.78
CA LYS A 39 -20.94 0.99 3.00
C LYS A 39 -20.59 0.09 1.81
N PHE A 40 -20.92 -1.20 1.86
CA PHE A 40 -20.59 -2.14 0.79
C PHE A 40 -21.66 -2.23 -0.31
N TYR A 41 -22.87 -1.74 -0.05
CA TYR A 41 -23.98 -1.76 -1.01
C TYR A 41 -24.30 -0.37 -1.57
N LEU A 42 -24.10 0.67 -0.79
CA LEU A 42 -24.21 2.05 -1.27
C LEU A 42 -22.83 2.53 -1.74
N PRO A 43 -22.71 3.07 -2.97
CA PRO A 43 -21.54 3.83 -3.36
C PRO A 43 -21.29 4.91 -2.30
N ASP A 44 -20.11 4.93 -1.70
CA ASP A 44 -19.76 6.02 -0.80
C ASP A 44 -19.81 7.32 -1.62
N ASP A 45 -20.77 8.20 -1.36
CA ASP A 45 -20.74 9.60 -1.84
C ASP A 45 -19.46 10.35 -1.35
N LYS A 46 -18.68 9.68 -0.50
CA LYS A 46 -17.36 10.07 0.00
C LYS A 46 -16.20 9.48 -0.80
N ASP A 47 -16.43 8.85 -1.95
CA ASP A 47 -15.43 8.73 -3.01
C ASP A 47 -15.11 10.14 -3.52
N LYS A 48 -14.39 10.84 -2.65
CA LYS A 48 -14.00 12.24 -2.76
C LYS A 48 -13.37 12.35 -4.13
N PRO A 49 -14.00 13.07 -5.09
CA PRO A 49 -13.53 13.09 -6.46
C PRO A 49 -12.07 13.50 -6.41
N TRP A 50 -11.20 12.55 -6.76
CA TRP A 50 -9.77 12.77 -6.81
C TRP A 50 -9.58 14.02 -7.65
N PHE A 51 -9.18 15.16 -7.07
CA PHE A 51 -9.15 16.56 -7.59
C PHE A 51 -9.82 16.87 -8.96
N GLN A 52 -9.61 16.09 -10.02
CA GLN A 52 -10.50 15.94 -11.17
C GLN A 52 -11.99 16.05 -10.78
N GLY A 53 -12.71 16.97 -11.41
CA GLY A 53 -14.11 17.31 -11.09
C GLY A 53 -14.32 18.52 -10.18
N LEU A 54 -13.35 18.92 -9.33
CA LEU A 54 -13.53 20.10 -8.45
C LEU A 54 -13.21 21.43 -9.16
N SER A 55 -13.95 22.49 -8.79
CA SER A 55 -13.68 23.87 -9.24
C SER A 55 -12.31 24.35 -8.76
N LYS A 56 -11.69 25.31 -9.47
CA LYS A 56 -10.34 25.82 -9.14
C LYS A 56 -10.22 26.30 -7.68
N ALA A 57 -11.26 26.92 -7.14
CA ALA A 57 -11.32 27.38 -5.75
C ALA A 57 -11.35 26.22 -4.75
N LYS A 58 -12.24 25.24 -4.96
CA LYS A 58 -12.37 24.05 -4.09
C LYS A 58 -11.11 23.19 -4.11
N LYS A 59 -10.40 23.14 -5.25
CA LYS A 59 -9.07 22.51 -5.34
C LYS A 59 -8.00 23.26 -4.54
N ALA A 60 -8.04 24.59 -4.52
CA ALA A 60 -7.07 25.38 -3.77
C ALA A 60 -7.28 25.22 -2.25
N GLU A 61 -8.54 25.17 -1.81
CA GLU A 61 -8.93 24.96 -0.41
C GLU A 61 -8.52 23.58 0.10
N ALA A 62 -8.86 22.50 -0.62
CA ALA A 62 -8.41 21.15 -0.27
C ALA A 62 -6.87 21.02 -0.23
N LYS A 63 -6.15 21.75 -1.10
CA LYS A 63 -4.67 21.83 -1.06
C LYS A 63 -4.13 22.64 0.11
N ARG A 64 -4.88 23.62 0.63
CA ARG A 64 -4.52 24.38 1.84
C ARG A 64 -4.76 23.53 3.08
N GLU A 65 -5.92 22.91 3.20
CA GLU A 65 -6.26 22.00 4.30
C GLU A 65 -5.26 20.86 4.44
N THR A 66 -4.87 20.22 3.33
CA THR A 66 -3.85 19.16 3.36
C THR A 66 -2.49 19.68 3.83
N LYS A 67 -2.07 20.86 3.39
CA LYS A 67 -0.82 21.50 3.85
C LYS A 67 -0.89 21.88 5.33
N GLU A 68 -2.02 22.37 5.81
CA GLU A 68 -2.24 22.71 7.21
C GLU A 68 -2.27 21.46 8.09
N ASN A 69 -2.94 20.39 7.68
CA ASN A 69 -2.94 19.12 8.40
C ASN A 69 -1.54 18.52 8.49
N ILE A 70 -0.74 18.58 7.42
CA ILE A 70 0.66 18.13 7.46
C ILE A 70 1.50 18.99 8.42
N LYS A 71 1.29 20.32 8.44
CA LYS A 71 1.99 21.21 9.39
C LYS A 71 1.56 20.93 10.82
N LYS A 72 0.27 20.74 11.07
CA LYS A 72 -0.31 20.41 12.39
C LYS A 72 0.24 19.07 12.90
N SER A 73 0.19 18.01 12.09
CA SER A 73 0.75 16.70 12.44
C SER A 73 2.26 16.76 12.73
N ARG A 74 3.02 17.55 11.97
CA ARG A 74 4.45 17.76 12.26
C ARG A 74 4.67 18.47 13.58
N ARG A 75 3.84 19.47 13.89
CA ARG A 75 3.92 20.23 15.14
C ARG A 75 3.55 19.35 16.33
N GLU A 76 2.48 18.58 16.22
CA GLU A 76 2.03 17.61 17.23
C GLU A 76 3.09 16.54 17.50
N ARG A 77 3.78 16.05 16.46
CA ARG A 77 4.92 15.11 16.63
C ARG A 77 6.13 15.73 17.33
N LEU A 78 6.21 17.06 17.38
CA LEU A 78 7.32 17.82 17.96
C LEU A 78 6.93 18.49 19.28
N ASP A 79 5.69 18.32 19.75
CA ASP A 79 5.22 18.89 21.01
C ASP A 79 5.64 17.99 22.19
N PRO A 80 6.35 18.52 23.20
CA PRO A 80 6.79 17.75 24.36
C PRO A 80 5.64 17.37 25.30
N GLU A 81 4.52 18.10 25.25
CA GLU A 81 3.32 17.86 26.07
C GLU A 81 2.42 16.72 25.55
N ASN A 82 2.59 16.31 24.28
CA ASN A 82 1.80 15.23 23.67
C ASN A 82 2.73 14.21 22.99
N PRO A 83 3.44 13.36 23.76
CA PRO A 83 4.37 12.40 23.19
C PRO A 83 3.63 11.42 22.26
N PRO A 84 4.25 11.00 21.14
CA PRO A 84 3.64 10.03 20.24
C PRO A 84 3.27 8.76 21.02
N ALA A 85 2.06 8.26 20.80
CA ALA A 85 1.49 7.11 21.52
C ALA A 85 2.54 6.00 21.72
N ALA A 86 2.79 5.65 22.98
CA ALA A 86 3.76 4.64 23.33
C ALA A 86 3.39 3.31 22.66
N THR A 87 4.39 2.49 22.35
CA THR A 87 4.19 1.14 21.77
C THR A 87 3.21 0.29 22.59
N LEU A 88 3.18 0.51 23.91
CA LEU A 88 2.28 -0.12 24.85
C LEU A 88 0.82 0.34 24.66
N ASP A 89 0.57 1.62 24.40
CA ASP A 89 -0.77 2.15 24.16
C ASP A 89 -1.33 1.71 22.80
N LEU A 90 -0.46 1.63 21.77
CA LEU A 90 -0.80 1.05 20.48
C LEU A 90 -1.15 -0.45 20.58
N LEU A 91 -0.50 -1.17 21.51
CA LEU A 91 -0.80 -2.57 21.77
C LEU A 91 -2.13 -2.72 22.52
N LYS A 92 -2.40 -1.89 23.53
CA LYS A 92 -3.68 -1.85 24.25
C LYS A 92 -4.87 -1.55 23.32
N GLN A 93 -4.72 -0.60 22.40
CA GLN A 93 -5.75 -0.29 21.40
C GLN A 93 -6.03 -1.45 20.44
N ASN A 94 -4.99 -2.18 20.02
CA ASN A 94 -5.15 -3.38 19.18
C ASN A 94 -5.77 -4.58 19.93
N LEU A 95 -5.53 -4.70 21.23
CA LEU A 95 -6.14 -5.75 22.05
C LEU A 95 -7.62 -5.45 22.32
N GLY A 96 -7.97 -4.20 22.67
CA GLY A 96 -9.36 -3.82 22.92
C GLY A 96 -10.27 -3.91 21.67
N SER A 97 -9.73 -3.66 20.48
CA SER A 97 -10.45 -3.86 19.21
C SER A 97 -10.63 -5.35 18.85
N LYS A 98 -9.65 -6.19 19.18
CA LYS A 98 -9.76 -7.66 19.03
C LYS A 98 -10.72 -8.29 20.03
N GLU A 99 -10.81 -7.78 21.25
CA GLU A 99 -11.75 -8.28 22.25
C GLU A 99 -13.20 -7.98 21.89
N LYS A 100 -13.49 -6.80 21.33
CA LYS A 100 -14.82 -6.48 20.80
C LYS A 100 -15.21 -7.41 19.66
N ALA A 101 -14.35 -7.54 18.64
CA ALA A 101 -14.60 -8.45 17.52
C ALA A 101 -14.71 -9.94 17.92
N LYS A 102 -14.04 -10.36 19.01
CA LYS A 102 -14.16 -11.73 19.53
C LYS A 102 -15.45 -11.97 20.32
N LYS A 103 -15.94 -10.96 21.06
CA LYS A 103 -17.22 -11.06 21.78
C LYS A 103 -18.38 -11.18 20.79
N ASP A 104 -18.39 -10.35 19.75
CA ASP A 104 -19.42 -10.37 18.69
C ASP A 104 -19.41 -11.70 17.91
N ALA A 105 -18.23 -12.30 17.68
CA ALA A 105 -18.10 -13.59 16.99
C ALA A 105 -18.44 -14.80 17.88
N ALA A 106 -18.22 -14.72 19.19
CA ALA A 106 -18.52 -15.82 20.12
C ALA A 106 -20.02 -15.93 20.41
N GLU A 107 -20.73 -14.79 20.50
CA GLU A 107 -22.18 -14.73 20.75
C GLU A 107 -22.97 -15.35 19.57
N THR A 108 -22.53 -15.11 18.34
CA THR A 108 -23.14 -15.68 17.12
C THR A 108 -22.83 -17.17 16.86
N SER A 109 -21.71 -17.68 17.39
CA SER A 109 -21.34 -19.10 17.21
C SER A 109 -22.12 -20.08 18.08
N ASN A 110 -22.76 -19.61 19.17
CA ASN A 110 -23.53 -20.45 20.08
C ASN A 110 -24.98 -20.71 19.59
N GLU A 111 -25.49 -19.94 18.62
CA GLU A 111 -26.87 -20.03 18.11
C GLU A 111 -26.99 -20.87 16.82
N LEU A 112 -25.87 -21.31 16.25
CA LEU A 112 -25.82 -22.09 15.00
C LEU A 112 -25.23 -23.48 15.24
N VAL A 113 -26.04 -24.42 15.77
CA VAL A 113 -25.71 -25.85 15.72
C VAL A 113 -26.23 -26.42 14.40
N PHE A 114 -25.46 -26.24 13.33
CA PHE A 114 -25.70 -26.91 12.05
C PHE A 114 -24.88 -28.21 11.98
N GLY A 115 -25.55 -29.33 11.73
CA GLY A 115 -24.98 -30.67 11.69
C GLY A 115 -23.83 -30.80 10.70
N HIS A 116 -22.61 -30.88 11.22
CA HIS A 116 -21.42 -31.27 10.46
C HIS A 116 -21.16 -32.75 10.70
N VAL A 117 -21.42 -33.59 9.71
CA VAL A 117 -20.92 -34.97 9.68
C VAL A 117 -19.39 -34.89 9.55
N LYS A 118 -18.68 -35.10 10.67
CA LYS A 118 -17.22 -35.17 10.72
C LYS A 118 -16.74 -36.44 10.03
N LEU A 119 -16.31 -36.33 8.78
CA LEU A 119 -15.41 -37.30 8.17
C LEU A 119 -14.00 -36.68 8.22
N THR A 120 -13.13 -37.28 9.03
CA THR A 120 -11.72 -36.96 9.29
C THR A 120 -11.43 -35.94 10.40
N ASP A 121 -10.85 -36.43 11.50
CA ASP A 121 -10.16 -35.64 12.53
C ASP A 121 -8.83 -35.11 11.97
N GLY A 122 -8.90 -34.12 11.09
CA GLY A 122 -7.76 -33.39 10.59
C GLY A 122 -7.79 -31.97 11.13
N GLU A 123 -6.92 -31.64 12.08
CA GLU A 123 -6.67 -30.27 12.53
C GLU A 123 -6.66 -29.30 11.34
N MET A 124 -7.42 -28.21 11.44
CA MET A 124 -7.31 -27.06 10.55
C MET A 124 -5.87 -26.52 10.62
N GLN A 125 -5.00 -27.02 9.75
CA GLN A 125 -3.62 -26.55 9.66
C GLN A 125 -3.66 -25.11 9.17
N ASN A 126 -3.49 -24.17 10.09
CA ASN A 126 -3.24 -22.76 9.82
C ASN A 126 -2.26 -22.64 8.63
N LYS A 127 -2.61 -21.81 7.62
CA LYS A 127 -1.81 -21.60 6.40
C LYS A 127 -0.33 -21.35 6.76
N LYS A 128 0.49 -22.39 6.74
CA LYS A 128 1.92 -22.30 7.09
C LYS A 128 2.57 -21.34 6.09
N ARG A 129 3.34 -20.38 6.60
CA ARG A 129 4.07 -19.41 5.76
C ARG A 129 4.92 -20.18 4.75
N ARG A 130 4.81 -19.82 3.47
CA ARG A 130 5.67 -20.38 2.41
C ARG A 130 7.12 -20.14 2.76
N LEU A 131 7.96 -21.16 2.57
CA LEU A 131 9.39 -21.05 2.79
C LEU A 131 10.00 -20.13 1.72
N SER A 132 11.16 -19.55 2.03
CA SER A 132 11.91 -18.79 1.03
C SER A 132 12.32 -19.71 -0.12
N LYS A 133 12.23 -19.24 -1.37
CA LYS A 133 12.62 -19.99 -2.57
C LYS A 133 14.03 -20.59 -2.52
N HIS A 134 14.97 -19.95 -1.81
CA HIS A 134 16.30 -20.50 -1.59
C HIS A 134 16.30 -21.79 -0.76
N LYS A 135 15.51 -21.82 0.32
CA LYS A 135 15.31 -23.03 1.14
C LYS A 135 14.55 -24.12 0.39
N GLU A 136 13.60 -23.75 -0.47
CA GLU A 136 12.92 -24.70 -1.36
C GLU A 136 13.90 -25.32 -2.36
N LEU A 137 14.81 -24.53 -2.93
CA LEU A 137 15.86 -25.02 -3.84
C LEU A 137 16.82 -25.98 -3.13
N GLU A 138 17.27 -25.63 -1.92
CA GLU A 138 18.14 -26.52 -1.13
C GLU A 138 17.44 -27.86 -0.81
N ARG A 139 16.16 -27.82 -0.48
CA ARG A 139 15.37 -29.04 -0.25
C ARG A 139 15.21 -29.86 -1.52
N ALA A 140 14.92 -29.22 -2.65
CA ALA A 140 14.82 -29.89 -3.95
C ALA A 140 16.14 -30.58 -4.34
N LYS A 141 17.29 -29.93 -4.12
CA LYS A 141 18.61 -30.53 -4.37
C LYS A 141 18.89 -31.72 -3.47
N LYS A 142 18.61 -31.61 -2.17
CA LYS A 142 18.76 -32.74 -1.24
C LYS A 142 17.88 -33.93 -1.61
N LEU A 143 16.63 -33.66 -2.01
CA LEU A 143 15.73 -34.72 -2.49
C LEU A 143 16.17 -35.33 -3.82
N GLU A 144 16.91 -34.60 -4.65
CA GLU A 144 17.52 -35.12 -5.89
C GLU A 144 18.75 -35.98 -5.56
N GLU A 145 19.60 -35.55 -4.63
CA GLU A 145 20.73 -36.31 -4.11
C GLU A 145 20.28 -37.65 -3.50
N GLU A 146 19.26 -37.64 -2.63
CA GLU A 146 18.67 -38.85 -2.01
C GLU A 146 18.07 -39.83 -3.04
N LYS A 147 17.66 -39.34 -4.22
CA LYS A 147 17.13 -40.20 -5.31
C LYS A 147 18.25 -40.83 -6.12
N ASN A 148 19.42 -40.20 -6.19
CA ASN A 148 20.56 -40.66 -6.97
C ASN A 148 21.41 -41.71 -6.22
N ASP A 149 21.13 -41.98 -4.95
CA ASP A 149 21.80 -43.03 -4.17
C ASP A 149 21.45 -44.45 -4.68
N PRO A 150 22.42 -45.33 -4.96
CA PRO A 150 22.19 -46.58 -5.69
C PRO A 150 21.42 -47.67 -4.92
N GLU A 151 21.53 -47.74 -3.59
CA GLU A 151 20.82 -48.78 -2.79
C GLU A 151 19.46 -48.34 -2.24
N LYS A 152 19.31 -47.05 -1.93
CA LYS A 152 18.11 -46.50 -1.26
C LYS A 152 17.33 -45.52 -2.12
N GLY A 153 17.89 -45.08 -3.25
CA GLY A 153 17.33 -44.07 -4.12
C GLY A 153 16.01 -44.47 -4.75
N GLU A 154 15.86 -45.73 -5.19
CA GLU A 154 14.58 -46.18 -5.76
C GLU A 154 13.45 -46.20 -4.73
N ALA A 155 13.73 -46.68 -3.51
CA ALA A 155 12.77 -46.72 -2.43
C ALA A 155 12.43 -45.30 -1.92
N ALA A 156 13.43 -44.42 -1.83
CA ALA A 156 13.24 -43.02 -1.49
C ALA A 156 12.44 -42.28 -2.58
N ALA A 157 12.78 -42.47 -3.85
CA ALA A 157 12.07 -41.89 -4.99
C ALA A 157 10.59 -42.30 -5.00
N LYS A 158 10.29 -43.59 -4.81
CA LYS A 158 8.91 -44.08 -4.68
C LYS A 158 8.20 -43.41 -3.50
N LYS A 159 8.80 -43.40 -2.30
CA LYS A 159 8.22 -42.75 -1.11
C LYS A 159 7.93 -41.27 -1.35
N GLN A 160 8.85 -40.54 -1.95
CA GLN A 160 8.69 -39.11 -2.24
C GLN A 160 7.63 -38.88 -3.32
N LEU A 161 7.54 -39.74 -4.33
CA LEU A 161 6.53 -39.66 -5.39
C LEU A 161 5.12 -39.84 -4.81
N TRP A 162 4.91 -40.85 -3.96
CA TRP A 162 3.62 -41.08 -3.30
C TRP A 162 3.25 -39.94 -2.35
N LYS A 163 4.21 -39.43 -1.57
CA LYS A 163 4.00 -38.25 -0.71
C LYS A 163 3.60 -37.03 -1.54
N ALA A 164 4.34 -36.73 -2.61
CA ALA A 164 4.04 -35.60 -3.48
C ALA A 164 2.69 -35.76 -4.20
N ALA A 165 2.28 -36.99 -4.54
CA ALA A 165 0.95 -37.27 -5.10
C ALA A 165 -0.16 -37.01 -4.07
N MET A 166 0.03 -37.47 -2.82
CA MET A 166 -0.89 -37.23 -1.71
C MET A 166 -1.00 -35.74 -1.37
N ASP A 167 0.11 -35.02 -1.36
CA ASP A 167 0.17 -33.57 -1.14
C ASP A 167 -0.52 -32.80 -2.27
N ARG A 168 -0.36 -33.23 -3.53
CA ARG A 168 -1.09 -32.63 -4.66
C ARG A 168 -2.59 -32.92 -4.57
N ALA A 169 -2.98 -34.13 -4.19
CA ALA A 169 -4.39 -34.51 -4.00
C ALA A 169 -5.05 -33.73 -2.85
N SER A 170 -4.29 -33.42 -1.79
CA SER A 170 -4.75 -32.55 -0.68
C SER A 170 -4.78 -31.05 -1.04
N GLY A 171 -4.36 -30.68 -2.26
CA GLY A 171 -4.40 -29.30 -2.76
C GLY A 171 -3.14 -28.47 -2.47
N ILE A 172 -2.08 -29.09 -1.95
CA ILE A 172 -0.80 -28.42 -1.69
C ILE A 172 -0.02 -28.27 -3.00
N LYS A 173 0.42 -27.04 -3.30
CA LYS A 173 1.26 -26.75 -4.49
C LYS A 173 2.70 -27.19 -4.25
N VAL A 174 3.03 -28.40 -4.71
CA VAL A 174 4.37 -28.99 -4.61
C VAL A 174 5.33 -28.37 -5.64
N HIS A 175 6.55 -27.99 -5.24
CA HIS A 175 7.57 -27.35 -6.10
C HIS A 175 8.91 -28.09 -5.96
N ASP A 176 9.10 -29.17 -6.74
CA ASP A 176 10.24 -30.09 -6.56
C ASP A 176 11.37 -29.87 -7.57
N ASP A 177 11.16 -29.07 -8.62
CA ASP A 177 12.13 -28.93 -9.72
C ASP A 177 13.20 -27.87 -9.43
N PRO A 178 14.48 -28.26 -9.22
CA PRO A 178 15.54 -27.31 -8.87
C PRO A 178 15.81 -26.31 -9.99
N LYS A 179 15.76 -26.75 -11.25
CA LYS A 179 15.95 -25.90 -12.44
C LYS A 179 14.89 -24.80 -12.56
N LEU A 180 13.64 -25.07 -12.19
CA LEU A 180 12.57 -24.06 -12.22
C LEU A 180 12.71 -23.07 -11.07
N LEU A 181 13.08 -23.54 -9.88
CA LEU A 181 13.35 -22.70 -8.72
C LEU A 181 14.52 -21.74 -9.01
N GLU A 182 15.61 -22.20 -9.60
CA GLU A 182 16.74 -21.37 -10.03
C GLU A 182 16.32 -20.30 -11.05
N LYS A 183 15.55 -20.68 -12.08
CA LYS A 183 15.00 -19.73 -13.06
C LYS A 183 14.13 -18.67 -12.39
N SER A 184 13.32 -19.05 -11.40
CA SER A 184 12.46 -18.13 -10.67
C SER A 184 13.27 -17.11 -9.85
N ILE A 185 14.32 -17.57 -9.16
CA ILE A 185 15.24 -16.73 -8.38
C ILE A 185 15.97 -15.77 -9.31
N ARG A 186 16.45 -16.24 -10.47
CA ARG A 186 17.11 -15.40 -11.47
C ARG A 186 16.18 -14.31 -12.02
N LYS A 187 14.91 -14.64 -12.32
CA LYS A 187 13.90 -13.66 -12.76
C LYS A 187 13.65 -12.59 -11.69
N GLU A 188 13.56 -13.01 -10.43
CA GLU A 188 13.37 -12.11 -9.29
C GLU A 188 14.56 -11.16 -9.10
N LYS A 189 15.79 -11.68 -9.13
CA LYS A 189 17.02 -10.87 -9.09
C LYS A 189 17.08 -9.85 -10.23
N LYS A 190 16.76 -10.26 -11.46
CA LYS A 190 16.69 -9.33 -12.61
C LYS A 190 15.64 -8.23 -12.41
N LYS A 191 14.47 -8.57 -11.86
CA LYS A 191 13.43 -7.58 -11.56
C LYS A 191 13.90 -6.58 -10.50
N GLN A 192 14.57 -7.06 -9.45
CA GLN A 192 15.15 -6.22 -8.41
C GLN A 192 16.24 -5.27 -8.97
N GLN A 193 17.13 -5.77 -9.83
CA GLN A 193 18.15 -4.95 -10.51
C GLN A 193 17.51 -3.84 -11.34
N LYS A 194 16.55 -4.17 -12.21
CA LYS A 194 15.81 -3.17 -13.01
C LYS A 194 15.11 -2.12 -12.14
N ASN A 195 14.53 -2.56 -11.01
CA ASN A 195 13.88 -1.63 -10.09
C ASN A 195 14.89 -0.72 -9.40
N ALA A 196 16.06 -1.24 -9.02
CA ALA A 196 17.13 -0.47 -8.41
C ALA A 196 17.72 0.56 -9.39
N GLU A 197 17.95 0.18 -10.65
CA GLU A 197 18.38 1.08 -11.74
C GLU A 197 17.38 2.21 -11.95
N LYS A 198 16.09 1.89 -12.11
CA LYS A 198 15.02 2.90 -12.23
C LYS A 198 14.94 3.84 -11.03
N TRP A 199 15.21 3.33 -9.82
CA TRP A 199 15.26 4.20 -8.64
C TRP A 199 16.47 5.14 -8.73
N LYS A 200 17.67 4.62 -9.06
CA LYS A 200 18.87 5.44 -9.24
C LYS A 200 18.66 6.54 -10.27
N GLU A 201 18.08 6.22 -11.43
CA GLU A 201 17.72 7.20 -12.46
C GLU A 201 16.81 8.29 -11.90
N ARG A 202 15.74 7.93 -11.18
CA ARG A 202 14.83 8.91 -10.55
C ARG A 202 15.52 9.82 -9.54
N ILE A 203 16.45 9.28 -8.74
CA ILE A 203 17.25 10.09 -7.80
C ILE A 203 18.15 11.05 -8.57
N GLN A 204 18.86 10.55 -9.59
CA GLN A 204 19.73 11.37 -10.42
C GLN A 204 18.97 12.50 -11.09
N THR A 205 17.81 12.24 -11.71
CA THR A 205 16.97 13.29 -12.30
C THR A 205 16.51 14.30 -11.25
N ARG A 206 16.08 13.85 -10.07
CA ARG A 206 15.68 14.74 -8.98
C ARG A 206 16.84 15.65 -8.56
N ASP A 207 18.03 15.09 -8.44
CA ASP A 207 19.21 15.80 -7.95
C ASP A 207 19.76 16.76 -9.02
N GLN A 208 19.72 16.38 -10.31
CA GLN A 208 19.99 17.25 -11.45
C GLN A 208 19.03 18.44 -11.47
N LEU A 209 17.72 18.21 -11.40
CA LEU A 209 16.72 19.29 -11.36
C LEU A 209 16.90 20.22 -10.15
N LYS A 210 17.36 19.69 -9.02
CA LYS A 210 17.69 20.49 -7.82
C LYS A 210 18.94 21.33 -8.06
N ALA A 211 19.99 20.73 -8.62
CA ALA A 211 21.25 21.41 -8.94
C ALA A 211 21.03 22.53 -9.97
N GLU A 212 20.28 22.28 -11.05
CA GLU A 212 19.93 23.28 -12.06
C GLU A 212 19.19 24.47 -11.45
N LYS A 213 18.22 24.23 -10.56
CA LYS A 213 17.50 25.30 -9.86
C LYS A 213 18.43 26.10 -8.95
N GLN A 214 19.36 25.43 -8.27
CA GLN A 214 20.36 26.10 -7.44
C GLN A 214 21.33 26.94 -8.28
N GLN A 215 21.78 26.42 -9.42
CA GLN A 215 22.64 27.13 -10.37
C GLN A 215 21.94 28.35 -10.97
N LYS A 216 20.67 28.23 -11.38
CA LYS A 216 19.87 29.39 -11.82
C LYS A 216 19.76 30.45 -10.73
N ARG A 217 19.58 30.03 -9.47
CA ARG A 217 19.54 30.96 -8.34
C ARG A 217 20.90 31.64 -8.10
N SER A 218 22.01 30.91 -8.16
CA SER A 218 23.35 31.50 -8.01
C SER A 218 23.65 32.49 -9.12
N ASN A 219 23.28 32.17 -10.36
CA ASN A 219 23.46 33.05 -11.51
C ASN A 219 22.62 34.33 -11.38
N ASN A 220 21.34 34.22 -11.01
CA ASN A 220 20.51 35.41 -10.78
C ASN A 220 21.03 36.29 -9.62
N ILE A 221 21.64 35.68 -8.60
CA ILE A 221 22.27 36.42 -7.49
C ILE A 221 23.54 37.12 -7.97
N SER A 222 24.40 36.43 -8.73
CA SER A 222 25.64 37.02 -9.26
C SER A 222 25.34 38.14 -10.24
N GLU A 223 24.34 37.98 -11.12
CA GLU A 223 23.84 39.03 -12.02
C GLU A 223 23.32 40.24 -11.24
N ARG A 224 22.52 40.03 -10.17
CA ARG A 224 22.05 41.12 -9.32
C ARG A 224 23.21 41.87 -8.66
N ILE A 225 24.20 41.14 -8.14
CA ILE A 225 25.41 41.73 -7.54
C ILE A 225 26.18 42.52 -8.60
N HIS A 226 26.35 41.96 -9.80
CA HIS A 226 27.01 42.62 -10.92
C HIS A 226 26.29 43.91 -11.33
N HIS A 227 24.97 43.88 -11.51
CA HIS A 227 24.18 45.07 -11.80
C HIS A 227 24.31 46.15 -10.73
N GLN A 228 24.35 45.77 -9.44
CA GLN A 228 24.60 46.74 -8.37
C GLN A 228 26.01 47.35 -8.46
N LYS A 229 27.04 46.55 -8.76
CA LYS A 229 28.41 47.03 -9.01
C LYS A 229 28.45 47.99 -10.20
N MET A 230 27.88 47.62 -11.34
CA MET A 230 27.83 48.46 -12.54
C MET A 230 27.06 49.76 -12.31
N ARG A 231 25.95 49.74 -11.56
CA ARG A 231 25.25 50.97 -11.16
C ARG A 231 26.11 51.89 -10.29
N LYS A 232 26.93 51.34 -9.39
CA LYS A 232 27.86 52.13 -8.57
C LYS A 232 28.98 52.73 -9.42
N ILE A 233 29.54 51.95 -10.36
CA ILE A 233 30.57 52.40 -11.31
C ILE A 233 30.00 53.53 -12.18
N ALA A 234 28.85 53.31 -12.83
CA ALA A 234 28.20 54.32 -13.67
C ALA A 234 27.86 55.61 -12.90
N LYS A 235 27.43 55.52 -11.63
CA LYS A 235 27.22 56.72 -10.78
C LYS A 235 28.54 57.45 -10.51
N ARG A 236 29.64 56.74 -10.29
CA ARG A 236 30.97 57.34 -10.09
C ARG A 236 31.46 58.01 -11.37
N GLU A 237 31.37 57.33 -12.51
CA GLU A 237 31.74 57.87 -13.82
C GLU A 237 30.89 59.08 -14.18
N LYS A 238 29.56 59.03 -14.00
CA LYS A 238 28.69 60.19 -14.24
C LYS A 238 29.03 61.38 -13.35
N LYS A 239 29.48 61.16 -12.10
CA LYS A 239 29.99 62.23 -11.23
C LYS A 239 31.33 62.77 -11.72
N LEU A 240 32.21 61.89 -12.22
CA LEU A 240 33.51 62.25 -12.76
C LEU A 240 33.42 62.97 -14.12
N LEU A 241 32.42 62.65 -14.94
CA LEU A 241 32.14 63.28 -16.25
C LEU A 241 31.16 64.46 -16.15
N ARG A 242 30.61 64.76 -14.96
CA ARG A 242 29.72 65.91 -14.78
C ARG A 242 30.56 67.18 -14.98
N PRO A 243 30.24 68.05 -15.95
CA PRO A 243 30.98 69.29 -16.14
C PRO A 243 30.87 70.13 -14.86
N GLY A 244 31.99 70.31 -14.16
CA GLY A 244 32.11 71.31 -13.12
C GLY A 244 32.36 72.69 -13.73
N PHE A 245 32.48 73.71 -12.86
CA PHE A 245 32.87 75.07 -13.23
C PHE A 245 34.28 75.14 -13.88
N GLU A 246 35.11 74.15 -13.62
CA GLU A 246 36.31 73.83 -14.39
C GLU A 246 36.11 72.40 -14.95
N GLY A 247 36.16 72.21 -16.26
CA GLY A 247 36.06 70.88 -16.88
C GLY A 247 37.14 69.90 -16.40
N ARG A 248 37.06 68.64 -16.83
CA ARG A 248 38.08 67.59 -16.55
C ARG A 248 39.50 68.17 -16.64
N LYS A 249 40.21 68.28 -15.51
CA LYS A 249 41.66 68.47 -15.51
C LYS A 249 42.29 67.18 -16.03
N GLU A 250 42.58 67.15 -17.34
CA GLU A 250 43.60 66.25 -17.89
C GLU A 250 44.95 66.72 -17.38
N GLY A 251 45.42 66.15 -16.27
CA GLY A 251 46.78 66.37 -15.79
C GLY A 251 46.88 66.64 -14.30
N PHE A 252 47.89 66.02 -13.69
CA PHE A 252 48.45 66.47 -12.41
C PHE A 252 49.20 67.78 -12.67
N ILE A 253 49.02 68.79 -11.81
CA ILE A 253 49.69 70.10 -11.89
C ILE A 253 51.18 70.03 -11.51
N THR A 254 51.77 68.84 -11.40
CA THR A 254 53.15 68.64 -10.94
C THR A 254 53.95 67.79 -11.91
N GLU A 255 54.11 68.28 -13.15
CA GLU A 255 55.26 67.95 -14.00
C GLU A 255 55.74 69.26 -14.62
N GLY A 256 56.76 69.89 -14.02
CA GLY A 256 57.39 71.10 -14.55
C GLY A 256 57.48 72.28 -13.59
N SER A 257 58.33 72.15 -12.58
CA SER A 257 59.03 73.28 -11.96
C SER A 257 60.40 72.75 -11.56
N SER A 258 61.43 73.42 -12.07
CA SER A 258 62.86 73.19 -11.85
C SER A 258 63.26 72.94 -10.41
#